data_AF-A0AAN6DB90-F1
#
_entry.id   AF-A0AAN6DB90-F1
#
_cell.length_a   1.000
_cell.length_b   1.000
_cell.length_c   1.000
_cell.angle_alpha   90.00
_cell.angle_beta   90.00
_cell.angle_gamma   90.00
#
_symmetry.space_group_name_H-M   'P 1'
#
loop_
_entity.id
_entity.type
_entity.pdbx_description
1 polymer ?
#
loop_
_entity_poly.entity_id
_entity_poly.type
_entity_poly.pdbx_seq_one_letter_code
_entity_poly.pdbx_strand_id
1 'polypeptide(L)'
;MFASRRSLSHRLLRSKRPNIQTCFLFVLLTIQAAWVKHLSKDYPTLAFHASITNSFGKGSLIQLLRQFSVLHQDRKQISVGFIGYPNTGKSSIINTLRRKKVCTVAPIPGETKVWQYITLMKRIFLIDCPGIVPPSTKDTEADILFRGVVRVEHVSNPEQFIPDLLAKCERKHLERTYEIKGWKNAGEFIELLARKHGRLLKGGEPDESGVAKQVIADFNRGKIPWFVPPPEDTEERTGVDKKAAYKRKRAEREERAEAEQQAEYEAEQEDDLLPKKQRTE
;
A
#
# COMPACT_ATOMS: atom_id res chain seq x y z
N MET A 1 1.37 2.25 -4.62
CA MET A 1 2.70 1.64 -4.93
C MET A 1 2.64 0.29 -5.70
N PHE A 2 1.73 0.10 -6.68
CA PHE A 2 1.57 -1.20 -7.38
C PHE A 2 1.85 -1.21 -8.90
N ALA A 3 1.89 -0.05 -9.58
CA ALA A 3 2.09 0.02 -11.04
C ALA A 3 3.45 -0.52 -11.54
N SER A 4 4.49 -0.57 -10.70
CA SER A 4 5.87 -0.84 -11.17
C SER A 4 6.26 -2.31 -11.37
N ARG A 5 5.40 -3.26 -10.99
CA ARG A 5 5.87 -4.61 -10.62
C ARG A 5 5.95 -5.62 -11.78
N ARG A 6 5.57 -5.26 -13.02
CA ARG A 6 5.55 -6.19 -14.17
C ARG A 6 6.92 -6.45 -14.84
N SER A 7 7.80 -5.44 -14.93
CA SER A 7 8.98 -5.51 -15.80
C SER A 7 10.12 -6.40 -15.26
N LEU A 8 10.30 -6.43 -13.94
CA LEU A 8 11.43 -7.10 -13.29
C LEU A 8 11.28 -8.64 -13.32
N SER A 9 10.05 -9.13 -13.16
CA SER A 9 9.76 -10.57 -13.06
C SER A 9 10.03 -11.29 -14.37
N HIS A 10 9.51 -10.80 -15.49
CA HIS A 10 9.60 -11.51 -16.78
C HIS A 10 11.04 -11.69 -17.30
N ARG A 11 11.93 -10.74 -17.03
CA ARG A 11 13.29 -10.74 -17.57
C ARG A 11 14.25 -11.59 -16.75
N LEU A 12 14.09 -11.64 -15.43
CA LEU A 12 14.89 -12.48 -14.53
C LEU A 12 14.49 -13.97 -14.61
N LEU A 13 13.21 -14.25 -14.86
CA LEU A 13 12.65 -15.61 -14.89
C LEU A 13 12.99 -16.42 -16.15
N ARG A 14 13.46 -15.79 -17.23
CA ARG A 14 13.81 -16.49 -18.48
C ARG A 14 15.17 -17.20 -18.43
N SER A 15 16.01 -16.92 -17.43
CA SER A 15 17.19 -17.74 -17.16
C SER A 15 16.74 -18.98 -16.41
N LYS A 16 16.42 -20.06 -17.14
CA LYS A 16 16.18 -21.39 -16.55
C LYS A 16 17.46 -21.86 -15.86
N ARG A 17 17.69 -21.44 -14.61
CA ARG A 17 18.64 -22.11 -13.72
C ARG A 17 17.85 -23.15 -12.92
N PRO A 18 18.17 -24.45 -13.04
CA PRO A 18 17.39 -25.53 -12.43
C PRO A 18 17.33 -25.50 -10.88
N ASN A 19 18.10 -24.60 -10.24
CA ASN A 19 18.31 -24.58 -8.78
C ASN A 19 17.78 -23.32 -8.08
N ILE A 20 17.10 -22.40 -8.77
CA ILE A 20 16.59 -21.16 -8.16
C ILE A 20 15.10 -21.02 -8.46
N GLN A 21 14.26 -21.36 -7.48
CA GLN A 21 12.82 -21.15 -7.58
C GLN A 21 12.47 -19.83 -6.89
N THR A 22 12.27 -18.79 -7.70
CA THR A 22 11.99 -17.44 -7.22
C THR A 22 10.53 -17.35 -6.78
N CYS A 23 10.27 -17.22 -5.47
CA CYS A 23 8.95 -16.92 -4.93
C CYS A 23 8.78 -15.41 -4.80
N PHE A 24 7.79 -14.84 -5.50
CA PHE A 24 7.43 -13.42 -5.35
C PHE A 24 6.41 -13.26 -4.23
N LEU A 25 6.73 -12.42 -3.24
CA LEU A 25 5.83 -12.08 -2.13
C LEU A 25 5.41 -10.61 -2.24
N PHE A 26 4.11 -10.35 -2.23
CA PHE A 26 3.56 -8.98 -2.33
C PHE A 26 2.88 -8.58 -1.00
N VAL A 27 3.13 -7.34 -0.55
CA VAL A 27 2.63 -6.75 0.72
C VAL A 27 1.55 -5.69 0.44
N LEU A 28 0.50 -5.59 1.29
CA LEU A 28 -0.84 -5.09 0.90
C LEU A 28 -1.57 -4.07 1.81
N LEU A 29 -2.59 -3.44 1.18
CA LEU A 29 -3.87 -2.92 1.71
C LEU A 29 -5.04 -3.40 0.81
N THR A 30 -6.30 -3.24 1.27
CA THR A 30 -7.63 -3.78 0.83
C THR A 30 -7.92 -4.06 -0.65
N ILE A 31 -7.19 -3.47 -1.60
CA ILE A 31 -7.22 -3.78 -3.05
C ILE A 31 -6.51 -5.11 -3.36
N GLN A 32 -6.13 -5.80 -2.30
CA GLN A 32 -5.42 -7.06 -2.22
C GLN A 32 -6.05 -8.20 -2.98
N ALA A 33 -7.35 -8.42 -2.83
CA ALA A 33 -7.99 -9.57 -3.44
C ALA A 33 -7.97 -9.50 -4.98
N ALA A 34 -8.17 -8.31 -5.55
CA ALA A 34 -8.18 -8.12 -6.98
C ALA A 34 -6.78 -8.23 -7.59
N TRP A 35 -5.75 -7.65 -6.94
CA TRP A 35 -4.36 -7.85 -7.37
C TRP A 35 -3.89 -9.29 -7.21
N VAL A 36 -4.23 -9.96 -6.10
CA VAL A 36 -3.91 -11.38 -5.93
C VAL A 36 -4.59 -12.21 -7.01
N LYS A 37 -5.86 -11.96 -7.32
CA LYS A 37 -6.57 -12.64 -8.42
C LYS A 37 -5.88 -12.42 -9.77
N HIS A 38 -5.57 -11.16 -10.11
CA HIS A 38 -4.92 -10.81 -11.38
C HIS A 38 -3.55 -11.49 -11.52
N LEU A 39 -2.71 -11.42 -10.49
CA LEU A 39 -1.34 -11.95 -10.53
C LEU A 39 -1.29 -13.47 -10.38
N SER A 40 -2.26 -14.08 -9.67
CA SER A 40 -2.38 -15.53 -9.54
C SER A 40 -2.66 -16.25 -10.86
N LYS A 41 -3.06 -15.52 -11.93
CA LYS A 41 -3.16 -16.07 -13.29
C LYS A 41 -1.79 -16.53 -13.81
N ASP A 42 -0.73 -15.79 -13.49
CA ASP A 42 0.62 -16.05 -14.02
C ASP A 42 1.53 -16.76 -13.00
N TYR A 43 1.43 -16.42 -11.70
CA TYR A 43 2.34 -16.91 -10.66
C TYR A 43 1.63 -17.12 -9.31
N PRO A 44 2.06 -18.11 -8.49
CA PRO A 44 1.57 -18.25 -7.12
C PRO A 44 1.77 -16.97 -6.31
N THR A 45 0.67 -16.29 -5.99
CA THR A 45 0.71 -14.97 -5.37
C THR A 45 0.19 -15.05 -3.94
N LEU A 46 1.04 -14.65 -2.99
CA LEU A 46 0.67 -14.57 -1.59
C LEU A 46 0.56 -13.13 -1.12
N ALA A 47 -0.47 -12.94 -0.30
CA ALA A 47 -0.80 -11.71 0.36
C ALA A 47 -0.09 -11.63 1.72
N PHE A 48 0.71 -10.58 1.97
CA PHE A 48 1.52 -10.48 3.18
C PHE A 48 1.42 -9.11 3.87
N HIS A 49 1.55 -9.07 5.20
CA HIS A 49 1.80 -7.85 5.95
C HIS A 49 2.97 -8.11 6.92
N ALA A 50 4.05 -7.36 6.74
CA ALA A 50 5.28 -7.55 7.48
C ALA A 50 5.28 -6.71 8.76
N SER A 51 5.17 -7.38 9.90
CA SER A 51 5.30 -6.81 11.24
C SER A 51 5.79 -7.91 12.18
N ILE A 52 6.67 -7.56 13.13
CA ILE A 52 7.20 -8.55 14.10
C ILE A 52 6.09 -9.03 15.05
N THR A 53 5.19 -8.13 15.42
CA THR A 53 4.13 -8.37 16.40
C THR A 53 2.82 -8.80 15.75
N ASN A 54 2.36 -8.06 14.74
CA ASN A 54 1.05 -8.26 14.11
C ASN A 54 1.19 -8.52 12.61
N SER A 55 1.61 -9.73 12.23
CA SER A 55 1.83 -10.11 10.83
C SER A 55 0.60 -10.77 10.18
N PHE A 56 0.38 -10.55 8.90
CA PHE A 56 -0.58 -11.29 8.08
C PHE A 56 0.14 -12.13 7.00
N GLY A 57 -0.38 -13.32 6.67
CA GLY A 57 0.18 -14.19 5.62
C GLY A 57 1.43 -14.99 6.03
N LYS A 58 1.92 -14.81 7.26
CA LYS A 58 3.09 -15.54 7.79
C LYS A 58 2.94 -17.06 7.74
N GLY A 59 1.80 -17.58 8.21
CA GLY A 59 1.53 -19.02 8.22
C GLY A 59 1.51 -19.61 6.82
N SER A 60 0.82 -18.95 5.89
CA SER A 60 0.72 -19.36 4.48
C SER A 60 2.10 -19.41 3.81
N LEU A 61 2.96 -18.41 4.05
CA LEU A 61 4.32 -18.41 3.51
C LEU A 61 5.17 -19.54 4.12
N ILE A 62 5.10 -19.78 5.42
CA ILE A 62 5.82 -20.90 6.06
C ILE A 62 5.35 -22.24 5.51
N GLN A 63 4.05 -22.42 5.31
CA GLN A 63 3.48 -23.63 4.73
C GLN A 63 3.99 -23.85 3.30
N LEU A 64 4.00 -22.80 2.48
CA LEU A 64 4.54 -22.86 1.13
C LEU A 64 6.03 -23.27 1.12
N LEU A 65 6.85 -22.65 1.99
CA LEU A 65 8.27 -23.00 2.12
C LEU A 65 8.48 -24.45 2.58
N ARG A 66 7.62 -24.97 3.46
CA ARG A 66 7.65 -26.37 3.87
C ARG A 66 7.31 -27.31 2.72
N GLN A 67 6.30 -26.98 1.90
CA GLN A 67 5.96 -27.76 0.71
C GLN A 67 7.15 -27.85 -0.25
N PHE A 68 7.86 -26.75 -0.50
CA PHE A 68 9.09 -26.77 -1.29
C PHE A 68 10.21 -27.61 -0.65
N SER A 69 10.35 -27.57 0.68
CA SER A 69 11.32 -28.41 1.39
C SER A 69 11.00 -29.91 1.32
N VAL A 70 9.71 -30.27 1.16
CA VAL A 70 9.24 -31.66 0.96
C VAL A 70 9.42 -32.08 -0.49
N LEU A 71 9.23 -31.19 -1.45
CA LEU A 71 9.46 -31.45 -2.87
C LEU A 71 10.95 -31.73 -3.16
N HIS A 72 11.84 -31.00 -2.49
CA HIS A 72 13.29 -31.16 -2.61
C HIS A 72 13.89 -31.94 -1.43
N GLN A 73 13.43 -33.17 -1.23
CA GLN A 73 13.94 -34.07 -0.19
C GLN A 73 15.36 -34.59 -0.47
N ASP A 74 15.72 -34.70 -1.74
CA ASP A 74 17.06 -35.06 -2.22
C ASP A 74 18.14 -34.06 -1.76
N ARG A 75 17.74 -32.80 -1.51
CA ARG A 75 18.63 -31.75 -1.03
C ARG A 75 18.65 -31.70 0.49
N LYS A 76 19.86 -31.68 1.07
CA LYS A 76 20.07 -31.48 2.51
C LYS A 76 19.43 -30.18 3.01
N GLN A 77 19.52 -29.11 2.21
CA GLN A 77 19.00 -27.78 2.52
C GLN A 77 18.49 -27.06 1.27
N ILE A 78 17.53 -26.15 1.47
CA ILE A 78 17.01 -25.24 0.45
C ILE A 78 17.31 -23.79 0.83
N SER A 79 17.61 -22.97 -0.18
CA SER A 79 17.87 -21.53 -0.03
C SER A 79 16.84 -20.74 -0.82
N VAL A 80 16.18 -19.78 -0.18
CA VAL A 80 15.10 -18.98 -0.77
C VAL A 80 15.50 -17.51 -0.75
N GLY A 81 15.67 -16.93 -1.93
CA GLY A 81 16.02 -15.51 -2.09
C GLY A 81 14.83 -14.60 -2.23
N PHE A 82 14.89 -13.44 -1.56
CA PHE A 82 13.91 -12.36 -1.69
C PHE A 82 14.41 -11.32 -2.69
N ILE A 83 13.74 -11.20 -3.83
CA ILE A 83 14.11 -10.28 -4.91
C ILE A 83 12.99 -9.26 -5.13
N GLY A 84 13.35 -8.02 -5.42
CA GLY A 84 12.41 -6.97 -5.78
C GLY A 84 13.00 -5.57 -5.67
N TYR A 85 12.17 -4.57 -5.97
CA TYR A 85 12.54 -3.15 -5.86
C TYR A 85 13.03 -2.77 -4.44
N PRO A 86 13.79 -1.67 -4.30
CA PRO A 86 14.05 -1.03 -3.01
C PRO A 86 12.75 -0.73 -2.26
N ASN A 87 12.81 -0.69 -0.93
CA ASN A 87 11.68 -0.30 -0.06
C ASN A 87 10.38 -1.12 -0.17
N THR A 88 10.40 -2.29 -0.82
CA THR A 88 9.24 -3.20 -0.90
C THR A 88 9.01 -4.07 0.34
N GLY A 89 9.90 -3.99 1.34
CA GLY A 89 9.76 -4.73 2.60
C GLY A 89 10.43 -6.11 2.65
N LYS A 90 11.35 -6.45 1.73
CA LYS A 90 12.09 -7.74 1.69
C LYS A 90 12.68 -8.12 3.05
N SER A 91 13.53 -7.26 3.60
CA SER A 91 14.15 -7.44 4.91
C SER A 91 13.13 -7.47 6.07
N SER A 92 12.01 -6.74 5.93
CA SER A 92 10.93 -6.74 6.91
C SER A 92 10.16 -8.06 6.94
N ILE A 93 9.96 -8.69 5.79
CA ILE A 93 9.38 -10.04 5.68
C ILE A 93 10.26 -11.05 6.40
N ILE A 94 11.58 -10.99 6.20
CA ILE A 94 12.52 -11.89 6.86
C ILE A 94 12.48 -11.73 8.39
N ASN A 95 12.50 -10.48 8.88
CA ASN A 95 12.35 -10.17 10.30
C ASN A 95 11.03 -10.71 10.87
N THR A 96 9.94 -10.58 10.11
CA THR A 96 8.62 -11.11 10.46
C THR A 96 8.64 -12.64 10.56
N LEU A 97 9.27 -13.32 9.60
CA LEU A 97 9.42 -14.78 9.62
C LEU A 97 10.21 -15.23 10.85
N ARG A 98 11.32 -14.54 11.17
CA ARG A 98 12.18 -14.82 12.33
C ARG A 98 11.62 -14.38 13.69
N ARG A 99 10.56 -13.56 13.73
CA ARG A 99 10.01 -12.91 14.95
C ARG A 99 11.04 -12.08 15.74
N LYS A 100 12.11 -11.63 15.09
CA LYS A 100 13.14 -10.79 15.68
C LYS A 100 13.80 -9.94 14.61
N LYS A 101 14.42 -8.83 15.01
CA LYS A 101 15.19 -7.96 14.11
C LYS A 101 16.52 -8.64 13.77
N VAL A 102 16.61 -9.23 12.57
CA VAL A 102 17.83 -9.86 12.04
C VAL A 102 18.44 -8.98 10.94
N CYS A 103 17.63 -8.54 9.99
CA CYS A 103 18.03 -7.57 8.97
C CYS A 103 17.85 -6.13 9.48
N THR A 104 18.74 -5.24 9.08
CA THR A 104 18.51 -3.79 9.21
C THR A 104 17.38 -3.38 8.26
N VAL A 105 16.53 -2.47 8.74
CA VAL A 105 15.37 -1.96 7.99
C VAL A 105 15.30 -0.45 8.23
N ALA A 106 15.15 0.30 7.15
CA ALA A 106 14.97 1.74 7.18
C ALA A 106 14.04 2.15 6.03
N PRO A 107 13.27 3.24 6.17
CA PRO A 107 12.43 3.79 5.11
C PRO A 107 13.26 4.62 4.11
N ILE A 108 14.46 4.15 3.78
CA ILE A 108 15.42 4.82 2.91
C ILE A 108 15.97 3.76 1.94
N PRO A 109 16.01 4.05 0.62
CA PRO A 109 16.57 3.10 -0.32
C PRO A 109 18.07 2.89 -0.08
N GLY A 110 18.52 1.67 -0.41
CA GLY A 110 19.92 1.27 -0.30
C GLY A 110 20.37 0.85 1.10
N GLU A 111 19.44 0.56 2.01
CA GLU A 111 19.75 0.03 3.35
C GLU A 111 20.47 -1.33 3.26
N THR A 112 19.89 -2.30 2.54
CA THR A 112 20.53 -3.58 2.25
C THR A 112 21.49 -3.43 1.07
N LYS A 113 22.79 -3.45 1.35
CA LYS A 113 23.85 -3.29 0.31
C LYS A 113 24.41 -4.62 -0.19
N VAL A 114 24.51 -5.61 0.69
CA VAL A 114 25.12 -6.93 0.41
C VAL A 114 24.11 -8.01 0.74
N TRP A 115 24.14 -9.12 0.00
CA TRP A 115 23.28 -10.25 0.32
C TRP A 115 23.72 -10.91 1.63
N GLN A 116 22.77 -11.52 2.34
CA GLN A 116 23.06 -12.23 3.59
C GLN A 116 22.19 -13.48 3.75
N TYR A 117 22.78 -14.53 4.32
CA TYR A 117 22.10 -15.78 4.63
C TYR A 117 21.51 -15.76 6.04
N ILE A 118 20.24 -16.14 6.14
CA ILE A 118 19.50 -16.16 7.39
C ILE A 118 18.80 -17.51 7.52
N THR A 119 19.20 -18.32 8.48
CA THR A 119 18.56 -19.61 8.75
C THR A 119 17.12 -19.40 9.20
N LEU A 120 16.12 -20.02 8.60
CA LEU A 120 14.73 -19.99 9.11
C LEU A 120 14.43 -21.26 9.90
N MET A 121 14.79 -22.42 9.34
CA MET A 121 14.65 -23.75 9.93
C MET A 121 15.93 -24.55 9.62
N LYS A 122 16.10 -25.74 10.23
CA LYS A 122 17.29 -26.60 10.00
C LYS A 122 17.57 -26.89 8.51
N ARG A 123 16.54 -26.96 7.67
CA ARG A 123 16.65 -27.23 6.22
C ARG A 123 16.40 -26.01 5.33
N ILE A 124 16.02 -24.85 5.87
CA ILE A 124 15.58 -23.69 5.06
C ILE A 124 16.39 -22.45 5.41
N PHE A 125 17.09 -21.91 4.42
CA PHE A 125 17.81 -20.64 4.49
C PHE A 125 17.07 -19.57 3.68
N LEU A 126 17.04 -18.36 4.19
CA LEU A 126 16.54 -17.16 3.53
C LEU A 126 17.73 -16.32 3.07
N ILE A 127 17.64 -15.74 1.87
CA ILE A 127 18.64 -14.81 1.36
C ILE A 127 17.97 -13.45 1.22
N ASP A 128 18.46 -12.48 1.99
CA ASP A 128 18.09 -11.07 1.80
C ASP A 128 18.97 -10.50 0.67
N CYS A 129 18.36 -9.91 -0.35
CA CYS A 129 19.08 -9.33 -1.48
C CYS A 129 18.88 -7.81 -1.54
N PRO A 130 19.88 -7.05 -2.04
CA PRO A 130 19.70 -5.63 -2.31
C PRO A 130 18.53 -5.41 -3.30
N GLY A 131 17.94 -4.21 -3.24
CA GLY A 131 16.88 -3.83 -4.17
C GLY A 131 17.42 -3.67 -5.59
N ILE A 132 16.73 -4.23 -6.58
CA ILE A 132 17.11 -4.13 -8.00
C ILE A 132 16.12 -3.22 -8.72
N VAL A 133 16.62 -2.36 -9.59
CA VAL A 133 15.82 -1.50 -10.46
C VAL A 133 16.29 -1.70 -11.90
N PRO A 134 15.50 -2.36 -12.75
CA PRO A 134 15.81 -2.53 -14.16
C PRO A 134 15.81 -1.17 -14.85
N PRO A 135 16.78 -0.90 -15.73
CA PRO A 135 16.68 0.24 -16.61
C PRO A 135 15.47 0.03 -17.53
N SER A 136 14.54 0.98 -17.50
CA SER A 136 13.36 1.02 -18.36
C SER A 136 13.31 2.39 -19.03
N THR A 137 13.25 2.43 -20.36
CA THR A 137 13.15 3.67 -21.13
C THR A 137 11.75 4.29 -21.09
N LYS A 138 10.76 3.57 -20.57
CA LYS A 138 9.38 4.04 -20.44
C LYS A 138 9.10 4.75 -19.13
N ASP A 139 10.02 4.66 -18.17
CA ASP A 139 9.79 5.12 -16.81
C ASP A 139 10.20 6.59 -16.73
N THR A 140 9.28 7.44 -16.31
CA THR A 140 9.59 8.85 -16.02
C THR A 140 10.39 8.99 -14.73
N GLU A 141 11.12 10.10 -14.59
CA GLU A 141 11.86 10.41 -13.36
C GLU A 141 10.90 10.50 -12.15
N ALA A 142 9.72 11.10 -12.35
CA ALA A 142 8.65 11.15 -11.37
C ALA A 142 8.23 9.74 -10.91
N ASP A 143 8.04 8.81 -11.84
CA ASP A 143 7.68 7.44 -11.49
C ASP A 143 8.80 6.71 -10.72
N ILE A 144 10.08 6.94 -11.06
CA ILE A 144 11.21 6.40 -10.29
C ILE A 144 11.20 6.95 -8.86
N LEU A 145 10.95 8.26 -8.70
CA LEU A 145 10.89 8.94 -7.42
C LEU A 145 9.75 8.44 -6.52
N PHE A 146 8.54 8.31 -7.07
CA PHE A 146 7.33 7.85 -6.36
C PHE A 146 7.34 6.35 -6.02
N ARG A 147 8.30 5.60 -6.57
CA ARG A 147 8.56 4.21 -6.18
C ARG A 147 9.50 4.10 -4.98
N GLY A 148 10.05 5.22 -4.50
CA GLY A 148 11.00 5.25 -3.40
C GLY A 148 12.33 4.59 -3.74
N VAL A 149 12.75 4.65 -5.01
CA VAL A 149 14.05 4.13 -5.48
C VAL A 149 15.18 5.08 -5.11
N VAL A 150 14.93 6.38 -5.23
CA VAL A 150 15.92 7.45 -5.03
C VAL A 150 15.71 8.08 -3.65
N ARG A 151 16.81 8.53 -3.04
CA ARG A 151 16.78 9.33 -1.82
C ARG A 151 16.31 10.74 -2.15
N VAL A 152 15.22 11.17 -1.52
CA VAL A 152 14.56 12.45 -1.81
C VAL A 152 15.48 13.64 -1.51
N GLU A 153 16.45 13.44 -0.61
CA GLU A 153 17.44 14.44 -0.22
C GLU A 153 18.32 14.88 -1.40
N HIS A 154 18.63 13.95 -2.31
CA HIS A 154 19.53 14.17 -3.47
C HIS A 154 18.78 14.63 -4.73
N VAL A 155 17.47 14.80 -4.67
CA VAL A 155 16.68 15.28 -5.80
C VAL A 155 16.84 16.80 -5.91
N SER A 156 17.27 17.26 -7.08
CA SER A 156 17.28 18.67 -7.45
C SER A 156 15.87 19.10 -7.86
N ASN A 157 15.46 20.31 -7.46
CA ASN A 157 14.16 20.90 -7.79
C ASN A 157 12.96 19.96 -7.49
N PRO A 158 12.78 19.53 -6.23
CA PRO A 158 11.70 18.62 -5.82
C PRO A 158 10.28 19.15 -6.09
N GLU A 159 10.11 20.47 -6.16
CA GLU A 159 8.85 21.17 -6.40
C GLU A 159 8.17 20.77 -7.73
N GLN A 160 8.97 20.44 -8.75
CA GLN A 160 8.45 20.05 -10.07
C GLN A 160 7.64 18.75 -10.05
N PHE A 161 7.87 17.88 -9.06
CA PHE A 161 7.19 16.58 -8.95
C PHE A 161 5.88 16.65 -8.14
N ILE A 162 5.61 17.77 -7.46
CA ILE A 162 4.39 17.90 -6.65
C ILE A 162 3.11 17.84 -7.50
N PRO A 163 3.01 18.46 -8.69
CA PRO A 163 1.84 18.28 -9.56
C PRO A 163 1.51 16.82 -9.87
N ASP A 164 2.52 16.01 -10.22
CA ASP A 164 2.34 14.58 -10.52
C ASP A 164 1.91 13.78 -9.28
N LEU A 165 2.42 14.16 -8.10
CA LEU A 165 2.03 13.57 -6.83
C LEU A 165 0.55 13.88 -6.51
N LEU A 166 0.14 15.13 -6.68
CA LEU A 166 -1.25 15.56 -6.48
C LEU A 166 -2.19 14.85 -7.45
N ALA A 167 -1.77 14.61 -8.70
CA ALA A 167 -2.55 13.85 -9.68
C ALA A 167 -2.77 12.37 -9.30
N LYS A 168 -1.83 11.77 -8.55
CA LYS A 168 -1.93 10.38 -8.08
C LYS A 168 -2.73 10.23 -6.78
N CYS A 169 -2.98 11.31 -6.05
CA CYS A 169 -3.64 11.29 -4.75
C CYS A 169 -5.04 11.89 -4.82
N GLU A 170 -6.00 11.29 -4.11
CA GLU A 170 -7.30 11.95 -3.95
C GLU A 170 -7.16 13.18 -3.05
N ARG A 171 -7.74 14.30 -3.48
CA ARG A 171 -7.69 15.57 -2.75
C ARG A 171 -8.15 15.44 -1.30
N LYS A 172 -9.22 14.68 -1.05
CA LYS A 172 -9.75 14.40 0.29
C LYS A 172 -8.72 13.80 1.24
N HIS A 173 -7.81 12.98 0.74
CA HIS A 173 -6.76 12.36 1.54
C HIS A 173 -5.68 13.36 1.92
N LEU A 174 -5.26 14.21 0.98
CA LEU A 174 -4.30 15.28 1.24
C LEU A 174 -4.84 16.31 2.24
N GLU A 175 -6.10 16.73 2.06
CA GLU A 175 -6.78 17.66 2.97
C GLU A 175 -6.86 17.08 4.39
N ARG A 176 -7.13 15.78 4.53
CA ARG A 176 -7.17 15.11 5.84
C ARG A 176 -5.77 14.96 6.46
N THR A 177 -4.77 14.58 5.67
CA THR A 177 -3.41 14.30 6.18
C THR A 177 -2.69 15.58 6.62
N TYR A 178 -2.89 16.68 5.89
CA TYR A 178 -2.22 17.95 6.17
C TYR A 178 -3.12 19.00 6.80
N GLU A 179 -4.43 18.76 6.90
CA GLU A 179 -5.45 19.68 7.44
C GLU A 179 -5.30 21.10 6.86
N ILE A 180 -5.13 21.15 5.54
CA ILE A 180 -5.18 22.34 4.71
C ILE A 180 -6.32 22.17 3.72
N LYS A 181 -6.87 23.28 3.20
CA LYS A 181 -7.98 23.29 2.24
C LYS A 181 -7.76 24.41 1.23
N GLY A 182 -8.47 24.33 0.10
CA GLY A 182 -8.63 25.46 -0.81
C GLY A 182 -7.46 25.80 -1.77
N TRP A 183 -6.41 24.98 -1.86
CA TRP A 183 -5.35 25.21 -2.86
C TRP A 183 -5.84 24.92 -4.29
N LYS A 184 -5.42 25.70 -5.28
CA LYS A 184 -5.71 25.47 -6.70
C LYS A 184 -4.54 24.82 -7.41
N ASN A 185 -3.32 25.27 -7.09
CA ASN A 185 -2.09 24.86 -7.75
C ASN A 185 -1.13 24.14 -6.78
N ALA A 186 -0.14 23.43 -7.34
CA ALA A 186 0.91 22.79 -6.55
C ALA A 186 1.74 23.81 -5.74
N GLY A 187 2.04 24.98 -6.32
CA GLY A 187 2.74 26.07 -5.62
C GLY A 187 1.97 26.56 -4.39
N GLU A 188 0.68 26.87 -4.55
CA GLU A 188 -0.18 27.29 -3.42
C GLU A 188 -0.27 26.20 -2.34
N PHE A 189 -0.32 24.92 -2.73
CA PHE A 189 -0.31 23.81 -1.79
C PHE A 189 0.98 23.79 -0.95
N ILE A 190 2.14 23.97 -1.60
CA ILE A 190 3.43 24.01 -0.92
C ILE A 190 3.52 25.23 0.00
N GLU A 191 3.10 26.41 -0.46
CA GLU A 191 3.13 27.65 0.33
C GLU A 191 2.24 27.54 1.58
N LEU A 192 0.99 27.09 1.44
CA LEU A 192 0.08 26.90 2.56
C LEU A 192 0.65 25.92 3.57
N LEU A 193 1.28 24.85 3.09
CA LEU A 193 1.90 23.85 3.94
C LEU A 193 3.16 24.38 4.65
N ALA A 194 3.97 25.17 3.96
CA ALA A 194 5.16 25.83 4.51
C ALA A 194 4.79 26.78 5.65
N ARG A 195 3.77 27.63 5.42
CA ARG A 195 3.25 28.57 6.42
C ARG A 195 2.64 27.85 7.61
N LYS A 196 1.85 26.79 7.38
CA LYS A 196 1.26 25.98 8.46
C LYS A 196 2.32 25.32 9.34
N HIS A 197 3.38 24.77 8.75
CA HIS A 197 4.45 24.11 9.50
C HIS A 197 5.53 25.06 10.03
N GLY A 198 5.44 26.37 9.75
CA GLY A 198 6.48 27.34 10.11
C GLY A 198 7.83 27.11 9.40
N ARG A 199 7.82 26.44 8.23
CA ARG A 199 9.02 26.21 7.42
C ARG A 199 9.24 27.39 6.48
N LEU A 200 9.81 28.45 7.03
CA LEU A 200 10.12 29.68 6.33
C LEU A 200 11.64 29.91 6.33
N LEU A 201 12.15 30.45 5.22
CA LEU A 201 13.51 30.94 5.08
C LEU A 201 13.66 32.30 5.77
N LYS A 202 14.90 32.80 5.81
CA LYS A 202 15.18 34.16 6.28
C LYS A 202 14.40 35.15 5.40
N GLY A 203 13.68 36.07 6.03
CA GLY A 203 12.81 37.02 5.32
C GLY A 203 11.34 36.59 5.24
N GLY A 204 10.97 35.41 5.78
CA GLY A 204 9.58 34.96 5.82
C GLY A 204 9.08 34.32 4.52
N GLU A 205 9.97 34.07 3.57
CA GLU A 205 9.67 33.33 2.35
C GLU A 205 9.47 31.83 2.65
N PRO A 206 8.48 31.17 2.03
CA PRO A 206 8.24 29.75 2.24
C PRO A 206 9.40 28.89 1.69
N ASP A 207 9.85 27.90 2.47
CA ASP A 207 10.85 26.92 2.00
C ASP A 207 10.18 25.86 1.11
N GLU A 208 10.02 26.20 -0.18
CA GLU A 208 9.36 25.33 -1.15
C GLU A 208 10.07 23.98 -1.32
N SER A 209 11.41 24.01 -1.43
CA SER A 209 12.22 22.81 -1.66
C SER A 209 12.16 21.85 -0.47
N GLY A 210 12.32 22.37 0.75
CA GLY A 210 12.26 21.55 1.96
C GLY A 210 10.88 20.96 2.23
N VAL A 211 9.82 21.69 1.92
CA VAL A 211 8.44 21.20 2.02
C VAL A 211 8.14 20.16 0.94
N ALA A 212 8.56 20.39 -0.31
CA ALA A 212 8.39 19.42 -1.38
C ALA A 212 9.09 18.08 -1.06
N LYS A 213 10.33 18.12 -0.57
CA LYS A 213 11.04 16.90 -0.11
C LYS A 213 10.28 16.17 1.00
N GLN A 214 9.72 16.91 1.95
CA GLN A 214 8.92 16.33 3.03
C GLN A 214 7.66 15.64 2.49
N VAL A 215 6.93 16.29 1.57
CA VAL A 215 5.70 15.73 0.98
C VAL A 215 6.01 14.45 0.20
N ILE A 216 7.06 14.44 -0.61
CA ILE A 216 7.49 13.25 -1.37
C ILE A 216 7.91 12.12 -0.42
N ALA A 217 8.61 12.44 0.68
CA ALA A 217 8.97 11.45 1.70
C ALA A 217 7.73 10.88 2.42
N ASP A 218 6.77 11.73 2.78
CA ASP A 218 5.50 11.34 3.40
C ASP A 218 4.67 10.43 2.47
N PHE A 219 4.66 10.73 1.17
CA PHE A 219 4.04 9.91 0.13
C PHE A 219 4.68 8.52 0.05
N ASN A 220 6.01 8.45 0.01
CA ASN A 220 6.75 7.18 -0.07
C ASN A 220 6.65 6.34 1.21
N ARG A 221 6.52 6.98 2.38
CA ARG A 221 6.30 6.31 3.67
C ARG A 221 4.86 5.83 3.88
N GLY A 222 3.93 6.21 3.01
CA GLY A 222 2.53 5.83 3.10
C GLY A 222 1.71 6.65 4.10
N LYS A 223 2.18 7.84 4.50
CA LYS A 223 1.40 8.79 5.32
C LYS A 223 0.22 9.36 4.52
N ILE A 224 0.43 9.56 3.23
CA ILE A 224 -0.63 9.90 2.27
C ILE A 224 -1.13 8.59 1.65
N PRO A 225 -2.40 8.21 1.88
CA PRO A 225 -2.94 7.00 1.29
C PRO A 225 -3.15 7.20 -0.22
N TRP A 226 -2.54 6.32 -1.01
CA TRP A 226 -2.72 6.25 -2.46
C TRP A 226 -2.52 4.83 -2.98
N PHE A 227 -3.16 4.50 -4.09
CA PHE A 227 -3.00 3.20 -4.73
C PHE A 227 -3.27 3.29 -6.22
N VAL A 228 -2.82 2.27 -6.94
CA VAL A 228 -3.14 2.10 -8.37
C VAL A 228 -4.17 0.98 -8.44
N PRO A 229 -5.33 1.20 -9.09
CA PRO A 229 -6.31 0.15 -9.28
C PRO A 229 -5.72 -0.98 -10.12
N PRO A 230 -6.13 -2.24 -9.88
CA PRO A 230 -5.77 -3.35 -10.75
C PRO A 230 -6.38 -3.11 -12.14
N PRO A 231 -5.76 -3.66 -13.21
CA PRO A 231 -6.39 -3.67 -14.52
C PRO A 231 -7.78 -4.31 -14.43
N GLU A 232 -8.76 -3.74 -15.13
CA GLU A 232 -10.09 -4.35 -15.22
C GLU A 232 -9.97 -5.70 -15.94
N ASP A 233 -10.47 -6.77 -15.30
CA ASP A 233 -10.62 -8.06 -15.95
C ASP A 233 -11.71 -7.90 -17.03
N THR A 234 -11.36 -7.96 -18.32
CA THR A 234 -12.30 -7.95 -19.45
C THR A 234 -13.10 -9.26 -19.61
N GLU A 235 -12.95 -10.20 -18.67
CA GLU A 235 -13.70 -11.46 -18.69
C GLU A 235 -15.04 -11.27 -17.98
N GLU A 236 -16.14 -11.33 -18.75
CA GLU A 236 -17.51 -11.32 -18.25
C GLU A 236 -17.67 -12.35 -17.13
N ARG A 237 -18.09 -11.87 -15.95
CA ARG A 237 -18.36 -12.72 -14.79
C ARG A 237 -19.67 -13.48 -15.00
N THR A 238 -19.61 -14.76 -15.32
CA THR A 238 -20.76 -15.68 -15.25
C THR A 238 -21.06 -16.20 -13.83
N GLY A 239 -20.43 -15.63 -12.80
CA GLY A 239 -20.62 -16.03 -11.41
C GLY A 239 -21.52 -15.06 -10.66
N VAL A 240 -22.72 -15.50 -10.27
CA VAL A 240 -23.69 -14.78 -9.44
C VAL A 240 -22.99 -14.13 -8.23
N ASP A 241 -22.83 -12.81 -8.28
CA ASP A 241 -22.05 -12.02 -7.34
C ASP A 241 -22.81 -11.91 -5.99
N LYS A 242 -22.62 -12.90 -5.11
CA LYS A 242 -23.21 -12.95 -3.74
C LYS A 242 -22.90 -11.68 -2.92
N LYS A 243 -21.83 -10.96 -3.25
CA LYS A 243 -21.46 -9.67 -2.62
C LYS A 243 -22.38 -8.51 -3.04
N ALA A 244 -22.86 -8.48 -4.28
CA ALA A 244 -23.82 -7.48 -4.73
C ALA A 244 -25.17 -7.67 -4.02
N ALA A 245 -25.60 -8.92 -3.85
CA ALA A 245 -26.79 -9.28 -3.08
C ALA A 245 -26.69 -8.87 -1.61
N TYR A 246 -25.53 -9.05 -0.97
CA TYR A 246 -25.30 -8.61 0.42
C TYR A 246 -25.30 -7.09 0.56
N LYS A 247 -24.73 -6.36 -0.42
CA LYS A 247 -24.70 -4.90 -0.42
C LYS A 247 -26.10 -4.29 -0.63
N ARG A 248 -26.92 -4.90 -1.49
CA ARG A 248 -28.35 -4.55 -1.64
C ARG A 248 -29.15 -4.78 -0.36
N LYS A 249 -29.05 -5.98 0.23
CA LYS A 249 -29.75 -6.30 1.49
C LYS A 249 -29.36 -5.40 2.66
N ARG A 250 -28.14 -4.86 2.66
CA ARG A 250 -27.70 -3.92 3.68
C ARG A 250 -28.28 -2.52 3.45
N ALA A 251 -28.28 -2.04 2.20
CA ALA A 251 -28.89 -0.76 1.84
C ALA A 251 -30.41 -0.75 2.15
N GLU A 252 -31.12 -1.84 1.81
CA GLU A 252 -32.55 -2.00 2.13
C GLU A 252 -32.85 -1.98 3.64
N ARG A 253 -31.91 -2.44 4.48
CA ARG A 253 -32.06 -2.37 5.95
C ARG A 253 -31.77 -0.97 6.50
N GLU A 254 -30.81 -0.27 5.91
CA GLU A 254 -30.46 1.10 6.30
C GLU A 254 -31.61 2.07 5.91
N GLU A 255 -32.17 1.96 4.69
CA GLU A 255 -33.35 2.74 4.27
C GLU A 255 -34.60 2.46 5.14
N ARG A 256 -34.82 1.20 5.52
CA ARG A 256 -35.95 0.84 6.38
C ARG A 256 -35.80 1.41 7.80
N ALA A 257 -34.58 1.42 8.33
CA ALA A 257 -34.32 2.01 9.65
C ALA A 257 -34.48 3.54 9.63
N GLU A 258 -34.08 4.20 8.54
CA GLU A 258 -34.30 5.64 8.35
C GLU A 258 -35.79 5.99 8.22
N ALA A 259 -36.57 5.17 7.49
CA ALA A 259 -38.01 5.35 7.37
C ALA A 259 -38.76 5.11 8.69
N GLU A 260 -38.33 4.12 9.49
CA GLU A 260 -38.90 3.85 10.82
C GLU A 260 -38.59 5.01 11.79
N GLN A 261 -37.38 5.56 11.76
CA GLN A 261 -37.03 6.76 12.56
C GLN A 261 -37.80 8.02 12.13
N GLN A 262 -38.00 8.20 10.83
CA GLN A 262 -38.75 9.34 10.31
C GLN A 262 -40.24 9.27 10.71
N ALA A 263 -40.84 8.08 10.66
CA ALA A 263 -42.22 7.85 11.08
C ALA A 263 -42.40 8.03 12.60
N GLU A 264 -41.41 7.63 13.41
CA GLU A 264 -41.42 7.82 14.85
C GLU A 264 -41.34 9.32 15.21
N TYR A 265 -40.53 10.09 14.47
CA TYR A 265 -40.42 11.55 14.62
C TYR A 265 -41.70 12.29 14.19
N GLU A 266 -42.38 11.83 13.14
CA GLU A 266 -43.65 12.40 12.69
C GLU A 266 -44.80 12.09 13.66
N ALA A 267 -44.83 10.88 14.24
CA ALA A 267 -45.81 10.50 15.25
C ALA A 267 -45.64 11.29 16.56
N GLU A 268 -44.40 11.57 16.99
CA GLU A 268 -44.13 12.41 18.16
C GLU A 268 -44.56 13.87 17.95
N GLN A 269 -44.47 14.40 16.72
CA GLN A 269 -44.95 15.75 16.40
C GLN A 269 -46.48 15.85 16.33
N GLU A 270 -47.16 14.77 15.94
CA GLU A 270 -48.62 14.74 15.83
C GLU A 270 -49.30 14.66 17.22
N ASP A 271 -48.67 13.97 18.17
CA ASP A 271 -49.18 13.84 19.55
C ASP A 271 -49.01 15.16 20.36
N ASP A 272 -48.01 15.99 20.02
CA ASP A 272 -47.76 17.30 20.65
C ASP A 272 -48.73 18.40 20.14
N LEU A 273 -49.52 18.12 19.09
CA LEU A 273 -50.52 19.06 18.53
C LEU A 273 -51.95 18.88 19.08
N LEU A 274 -52.21 17.90 19.94
CA LEU A 274 -53.54 17.70 20.54
C LEU A 274 -53.80 18.70 21.69
N PRO A 275 -54.82 19.58 21.59
CA PRO A 275 -55.07 20.57 22.63
C PRO A 275 -55.53 19.92 23.93
N LYS A 276 -54.82 20.20 25.02
CA LYS A 276 -55.20 19.82 26.40
C LYS A 276 -56.59 20.40 26.70
N LYS A 277 -57.62 19.55 26.69
CA LYS A 277 -58.96 19.91 27.16
C LYS A 277 -58.87 20.45 28.59
N GLN A 278 -59.18 21.74 28.74
CA GLN A 278 -59.47 22.34 30.04
C GLN A 278 -60.67 21.60 30.66
N ARG A 279 -60.44 20.95 31.81
CA ARG A 279 -61.52 20.62 32.75
C ARG A 279 -61.70 21.84 33.65
N THR A 280 -62.68 22.68 33.33
CA THR A 280 -63.31 23.58 34.31
C THR A 280 -64.38 22.80 35.08
N GLU A 281 -64.45 23.05 36.37
CA GLU A 281 -65.59 22.73 37.24
C GLU A 281 -66.90 23.35 36.74
#